data_AF-A0A7S4HVH1-F1
#
_entry.id   AF-A0A7S4HVH1-F1
#
_cell.length_a   1.000
_cell.length_b   1.000
_cell.length_c   1.000
_cell.angle_alpha   90.00
_cell.angle_beta   90.00
_cell.angle_gamma   90.00
#
_symmetry.space_group_name_H-M   'P 1'
#
loop_
_entity.id
_entity.type
_entity.pdbx_description
1 polymer ?
#
loop_
_entity_poly.entity_id
_entity_poly.type
_entity_poly.pdbx_seq_one_letter_code
_entity_poly.pdbx_strand_id
1 'polypeptide(L)'
;MDRLHRVVHHLQPCYGNTGMETSPVNGTSFDVNAMRELLSHDHLDVRKRLLELFRDPIFTQEKNISLERERELAFERLQRICHGDFLSVTDFLSQPTRIFAVHELTGYMDGSTATKMTVQ
;
A
#
# COMPACT_ATOMS: atom_id res chain seq x y z
N MET A 1 -35.83 -18.03 -8.70
CA MET A 1 -35.42 -16.63 -8.45
C MET A 1 -35.62 -16.17 -6.99
N ASP A 2 -36.08 -17.01 -6.05
CA ASP A 2 -36.42 -16.55 -4.67
C ASP A 2 -35.39 -16.85 -3.55
N ARG A 3 -34.32 -17.62 -3.80
CA ARG A 3 -33.33 -17.92 -2.73
C ARG A 3 -32.19 -16.91 -2.59
N LEU A 4 -31.95 -16.08 -3.60
CA LEU A 4 -30.85 -15.11 -3.57
C LEU A 4 -31.22 -13.80 -2.84
N HIS A 5 -32.50 -13.41 -2.82
CA HIS A 5 -32.93 -12.19 -2.11
C HIS A 5 -32.82 -12.28 -0.59
N ARG A 6 -32.88 -13.49 0.00
CA ARG A 6 -32.87 -13.66 1.46
C ARG A 6 -31.48 -13.55 2.09
N VAL A 7 -30.42 -13.77 1.32
CA VAL A 7 -29.03 -13.67 1.79
C VAL A 7 -28.53 -12.22 1.79
N VAL A 8 -29.08 -11.39 0.89
CA VAL A 8 -28.66 -9.98 0.74
C VAL A 8 -29.06 -9.13 1.95
N HIS A 9 -30.16 -9.46 2.65
CA HIS A 9 -30.59 -8.73 3.84
C HIS A 9 -29.77 -9.00 5.12
N HIS A 10 -28.85 -9.97 5.10
CA HIS A 10 -27.99 -10.30 6.26
C HIS A 10 -26.54 -9.88 6.11
N LEU A 11 -26.18 -9.30 4.96
CA LEU A 11 -24.88 -8.70 4.73
C LEU A 11 -25.05 -7.19 4.75
N GLN A 12 -25.31 -6.63 5.93
CA GLN A 12 -25.06 -5.21 6.16
C GLN A 12 -23.57 -4.96 5.85
N PRO A 13 -23.23 -4.04 4.93
CA PRO A 13 -21.85 -3.62 4.78
C PRO A 13 -21.44 -2.91 6.07
N CYS A 14 -20.54 -3.53 6.83
CA CYS A 14 -19.77 -2.88 7.90
C CYS A 14 -18.76 -1.89 7.28
N TYR A 15 -19.21 -1.00 6.40
CA TYR A 15 -18.47 0.17 6.00
C TYR A 15 -19.07 1.34 6.75
N GLY A 16 -18.72 1.39 8.04
CA GLY A 16 -18.77 2.63 8.79
C GLY A 16 -17.93 3.64 8.02
N ASN A 17 -18.58 4.75 7.68
CA ASN A 17 -18.01 5.95 7.10
C ASN A 17 -16.80 6.38 7.93
N THR A 18 -15.61 5.92 7.57
CA THR A 18 -14.35 6.41 8.13
C THR A 18 -13.77 7.32 7.08
N GLY A 19 -14.28 8.56 7.08
CA GLY A 19 -13.43 9.67 6.72
C GLY A 19 -12.14 9.51 7.52
N MET A 20 -11.01 9.51 6.82
CA MET A 20 -9.69 9.45 7.42
C MET A 20 -9.41 10.78 8.11
N GLU A 21 -10.17 11.07 9.16
CA GLU A 21 -9.83 12.07 10.15
C GLU A 21 -8.67 11.49 10.96
N THR A 22 -7.47 12.03 10.74
CA THR A 22 -6.32 11.80 11.60
C THR A 22 -6.59 12.47 12.95
N SER A 23 -7.47 11.90 13.75
CA SER A 23 -7.56 12.23 15.16
C SER A 23 -6.28 11.73 15.85
N PRO A 24 -5.58 12.57 16.63
CA PRO A 24 -4.46 12.09 17.41
C PRO A 24 -4.98 11.06 18.42
N VAL A 25 -4.38 9.88 18.44
CA VAL A 25 -4.65 8.87 19.47
C VAL A 25 -4.15 9.45 20.81
N ASN A 26 -5.04 10.16 21.52
CA ASN A 26 -4.79 10.76 22.83
C ASN A 26 -4.79 9.69 23.95
N GLY A 27 -3.97 8.63 23.80
CA GLY A 27 -3.94 7.51 24.75
C GLY A 27 -2.60 6.77 24.87
N THR A 28 -1.56 7.15 24.14
CA THR A 28 -0.25 6.47 24.21
C THR A 28 0.71 7.25 25.10
N SER A 29 1.31 6.58 26.09
CA SER A 29 2.33 7.14 27.01
C SER A 29 3.68 7.43 26.34
N PHE A 30 3.85 7.06 25.07
CA PHE A 30 5.11 7.15 24.35
C PHE A 30 4.88 7.78 22.97
N ASP A 31 5.97 8.30 22.38
CA ASP A 31 5.96 8.91 21.06
C ASP A 31 5.88 7.85 19.95
N VAL A 32 4.75 7.82 19.25
CA VAL A 32 4.46 6.91 18.14
C VAL A 32 5.38 7.16 16.95
N ASN A 33 5.80 8.41 16.71
CA ASN A 33 6.69 8.73 15.60
C ASN A 33 8.10 8.22 15.87
N ALA A 34 8.61 8.44 17.09
CA ALA A 34 9.89 7.87 17.51
C ALA A 34 9.90 6.34 17.40
N MET A 35 8.80 5.67 17.80
CA MET A 35 8.69 4.22 17.65
C MET A 35 8.65 3.80 16.17
N ARG A 36 7.93 4.51 15.31
CA ARG A 36 7.90 4.22 13.87
C ARG A 36 9.29 4.34 13.24
N GLU A 37 10.02 5.40 13.57
CA GLU A 37 11.37 5.63 13.04
C GLU A 37 12.34 4.57 13.55
N LEU A 38 12.23 4.17 14.83
CA LEU A 38 12.99 3.07 15.40
C LEU A 38 12.74 1.73 14.69
N LEU A 39 11.47 1.40 14.41
CA LEU A 39 11.09 0.15 13.73
C LEU A 39 11.46 0.15 12.25
N SER A 40 11.36 1.31 11.58
CA SER A 40 11.64 1.43 10.14
C SER A 40 13.14 1.45 9.84
N HIS A 41 13.96 1.81 10.83
CA HIS A 41 15.44 1.83 10.85
C HIS A 41 16.14 2.69 9.78
N ASP A 42 15.74 2.59 8.51
CA ASP A 42 16.41 3.16 7.36
C ASP A 42 15.46 3.85 6.37
N HIS A 43 16.04 4.63 5.46
CA HIS A 43 15.35 5.26 4.31
C HIS A 43 14.05 6.00 4.65
N LEU A 44 14.00 6.63 5.84
CA LEU A 44 12.78 7.24 6.40
C LEU A 44 12.13 8.24 5.43
N ASP A 45 12.93 9.01 4.69
CA ASP A 45 12.40 9.98 3.71
C ASP A 45 11.74 9.30 2.51
N VAL A 46 12.36 8.23 1.98
CA VAL A 46 11.78 7.45 0.87
C VAL A 46 10.51 6.77 1.35
N ARG A 47 10.52 6.19 2.55
CA ARG A 47 9.35 5.55 3.17
C ARG A 47 8.21 6.56 3.35
N LYS A 48 8.49 7.77 3.86
CA LYS A 48 7.49 8.85 4.03
C LYS A 48 6.86 9.25 2.70
N ARG A 49 7.68 9.52 1.67
CA ARG A 49 7.19 9.87 0.32
C ARG A 49 6.40 8.73 -0.33
N LEU A 50 6.80 7.48 -0.09
CA LEU A 50 6.10 6.31 -0.65
C LEU A 50 4.72 6.11 0.02
N LEU A 51 4.64 6.33 1.34
CA LEU A 51 3.35 6.34 2.05
C LEU A 51 2.43 7.47 1.56
N GLU A 52 2.99 8.62 1.16
CA GLU A 52 2.23 9.70 0.53
C GLU A 52 1.72 9.30 -0.86
N LEU A 53 2.56 8.64 -1.68
CA LEU A 53 2.14 8.10 -2.98
C LEU A 53 0.98 7.12 -2.82
N PHE A 54 1.00 6.25 -1.81
CA PHE A 54 -0.05 5.26 -1.56
C PHE A 54 -1.40 5.86 -1.15
N ARG A 55 -1.47 7.18 -0.90
CA ARG A 55 -2.75 7.87 -0.70
C ARG A 55 -3.48 8.13 -2.03
N ASP A 56 -2.81 7.97 -3.17
CA ASP A 56 -3.44 8.08 -4.49
C ASP A 56 -4.54 7.01 -4.65
N PRO A 57 -5.73 7.35 -5.17
CA PRO A 57 -6.85 6.42 -5.33
C PRO A 57 -6.49 5.14 -6.10
N ILE A 58 -5.48 5.16 -6.98
CA ILE A 58 -5.04 3.97 -7.70
C ILE A 58 -4.59 2.82 -6.79
N PHE A 59 -4.09 3.13 -5.59
CA PHE A 59 -3.65 2.14 -4.61
C PHE A 59 -4.77 1.65 -3.70
N THR A 60 -5.98 2.21 -3.84
CA THR A 60 -7.15 1.69 -3.14
C THR A 60 -7.51 0.31 -3.68
N GLN A 61 -7.80 -0.63 -2.78
CA GLN A 61 -8.12 -2.01 -3.17
C GLN A 61 -9.52 -2.09 -3.79
N GLU A 62 -9.56 -2.46 -5.07
CA GLU A 62 -10.79 -2.84 -5.75
C GLU A 62 -11.12 -4.31 -5.44
N LYS A 63 -12.37 -4.58 -5.06
CA LYS A 63 -12.83 -5.95 -4.76
C LYS A 63 -13.52 -6.57 -5.96
N ASN A 64 -13.39 -7.89 -6.10
CA ASN A 64 -14.13 -8.67 -7.10
C ASN A 64 -13.88 -8.24 -8.56
N ILE A 65 -12.61 -8.03 -8.90
CA ILE A 65 -12.16 -7.75 -10.27
C ILE A 65 -11.71 -9.04 -10.97
N SER A 66 -11.63 -9.01 -12.31
CA SER A 66 -11.06 -10.13 -13.07
C SER A 66 -9.55 -10.22 -12.85
N LEU A 67 -8.98 -11.42 -13.02
CA LEU A 67 -7.52 -11.63 -12.94
C LEU A 67 -6.74 -10.78 -13.96
N GLU A 68 -7.31 -10.56 -15.15
CA GLU A 68 -6.71 -9.69 -16.17
C GLU A 68 -6.62 -8.24 -15.67
N ARG A 69 -7.72 -7.73 -15.10
CA ARG A 69 -7.75 -6.38 -14.54
C ARG A 69 -6.79 -6.24 -13.36
N GLU A 70 -6.68 -7.26 -12.50
CA GLU A 70 -5.73 -7.24 -11.39
C GLU A 70 -4.27 -7.13 -11.88
N ARG A 71 -3.92 -7.83 -12.97
CA ARG A 71 -2.57 -7.80 -13.55
C ARG A 71 -2.24 -6.46 -14.22
N GLU A 72 -3.23 -5.82 -14.83
CA GLU A 72 -3.14 -4.47 -15.39
C GLU A 72 -2.99 -3.43 -14.28
N LEU A 73 -3.86 -3.48 -13.27
CA LEU A 73 -3.84 -2.58 -12.13
C LEU A 73 -2.49 -2.64 -11.38
N ALA A 74 -1.95 -3.85 -11.16
CA ALA A 74 -0.63 -4.04 -10.59
C ALA A 74 0.50 -3.46 -11.47
N PHE A 75 0.33 -3.47 -12.81
CA PHE A 75 1.27 -2.82 -13.72
C PHE A 75 1.21 -1.30 -13.60
N GLU A 76 0.01 -0.72 -13.64
CA GLU A 76 -0.22 0.72 -13.56
C GLU A 76 0.33 1.29 -12.23
N ARG A 77 0.09 0.59 -11.11
CA ARG A 77 0.66 0.91 -9.79
C ARG A 77 2.19 0.89 -9.80
N LEU A 78 2.77 -0.15 -10.39
CA LEU A 78 4.22 -0.26 -10.48
C LEU A 78 4.83 0.85 -11.34
N GLN A 79 4.19 1.22 -12.45
CA GLN A 79 4.61 2.37 -13.26
C GLN A 79 4.59 3.67 -12.44
N ARG A 80 3.58 3.90 -11.59
CA ARG A 80 3.53 5.06 -10.69
C ARG A 80 4.69 5.08 -9.70
N ILE A 81 5.07 3.92 -9.17
CA ILE A 81 6.23 3.78 -8.27
C ILE A 81 7.54 4.04 -9.03
N CYS A 82 7.71 3.47 -10.22
CA CYS A 82 8.92 3.68 -11.02
C CYS A 82 9.07 5.14 -11.48
N HIS A 83 7.99 5.82 -11.86
CA HIS A 83 8.03 7.23 -12.27
C HIS A 83 8.25 8.21 -11.11
N GLY A 84 8.10 7.78 -9.86
CA GLY A 84 8.30 8.61 -8.68
C GLY A 84 9.74 8.66 -8.16
N ASP A 85 10.71 8.10 -8.91
CA ASP A 85 12.13 8.01 -8.54
C ASP A 85 12.34 7.39 -7.14
N PHE A 86 11.48 6.44 -6.76
CA PHE A 86 11.57 5.76 -5.46
C PHE A 86 12.71 4.74 -5.42
N LEU A 87 13.02 4.12 -6.57
CA LEU A 87 14.06 3.11 -6.74
C LEU A 87 14.63 3.16 -8.16
N SER A 88 15.87 2.71 -8.32
CA SER A 88 16.51 2.47 -9.61
C SER A 88 17.18 1.10 -9.63
N VAL A 89 17.31 0.48 -10.80
CA VAL A 89 18.10 -0.75 -10.97
C VAL A 89 19.56 -0.53 -10.56
N THR A 90 20.09 0.69 -10.70
CA THR A 90 21.45 1.02 -10.24
C THR A 90 21.58 1.00 -8.72
N ASP A 91 20.48 1.09 -7.98
CA ASP A 91 20.50 1.07 -6.50
C ASP A 91 20.94 -0.30 -5.96
N PHE A 92 20.90 -1.38 -6.77
CA PHE A 92 21.48 -2.67 -6.38
C PHE A 92 22.98 -2.58 -6.09
N LEU A 93 23.68 -1.67 -6.77
CA LEU A 93 25.13 -1.48 -6.60
C LEU A 93 25.44 -0.42 -5.54
N SER A 94 24.66 0.67 -5.51
CA SER A 94 24.96 1.82 -4.65
C SER A 94 24.30 1.73 -3.28
N GLN A 95 23.02 1.33 -3.20
CA GLN A 95 22.18 1.38 -2.00
C GLN A 95 21.10 0.28 -2.02
N PRO A 96 21.48 -1.01 -1.89
CA PRO A 96 20.55 -2.13 -2.07
C PRO A 96 19.44 -2.18 -1.01
N THR A 97 19.69 -1.66 0.19
CA THR A 97 18.69 -1.57 1.28
C THR A 97 17.50 -0.67 0.92
N ARG A 98 17.71 0.32 0.04
CA ARG A 98 16.62 1.16 -0.49
C ARG A 98 15.59 0.35 -1.26
N ILE A 99 16.05 -0.58 -2.10
CA ILE A 99 15.16 -1.46 -2.90
C ILE A 99 14.31 -2.31 -1.97
N PHE A 100 14.90 -2.88 -0.91
CA PHE A 100 14.17 -3.67 0.07
C PHE A 100 13.16 -2.85 0.87
N ALA A 101 13.50 -1.62 1.29
CA ALA A 101 12.58 -0.73 1.99
C ALA A 101 11.35 -0.37 1.12
N VAL A 102 11.57 -0.10 -0.16
CA VAL A 102 10.46 0.16 -1.11
C VAL A 102 9.64 -1.10 -1.36
N HIS A 103 10.30 -2.25 -1.53
CA HIS A 103 9.63 -3.52 -1.77
C HIS A 103 8.78 -3.98 -0.57
N GLU A 104 9.27 -3.78 0.65
CA GLU A 104 8.53 -4.06 1.90
C GLU A 104 7.23 -3.26 1.96
N LEU A 105 7.31 -1.94 1.78
CA LEU A 105 6.14 -1.06 1.79
C LEU A 105 5.17 -1.36 0.66
N THR A 106 5.68 -1.69 -0.53
CA THR A 106 4.86 -2.10 -1.67
C THR A 106 4.14 -3.41 -1.38
N GLY A 107 4.79 -4.39 -0.75
CA GLY A 107 4.19 -5.66 -0.35
C GLY A 107 3.10 -5.49 0.72
N TYR A 108 3.28 -4.53 1.64
CA TYR A 108 2.24 -4.18 2.61
C TYR A 108 0.99 -3.59 1.95
N MET A 109 1.18 -2.78 0.91
CA MET A 109 0.09 -2.14 0.17
C MET A 109 -0.63 -3.12 -0.78
N ASP A 110 0.12 -3.81 -1.64
CA ASP A 110 -0.39 -4.76 -2.63
C ASP A 110 0.67 -5.81 -3.02
N GLY A 111 0.41 -7.06 -2.65
CA GLY A 111 1.28 -8.20 -2.95
C GLY A 111 1.41 -8.50 -4.45
N SER A 112 0.39 -8.22 -5.26
CA SER A 112 0.42 -8.42 -6.71
C SER A 112 1.38 -7.43 -7.39
N THR A 113 1.33 -6.16 -6.98
CA THR A 113 2.29 -5.13 -7.40
C THR A 113 3.72 -5.46 -6.95
N ALA A 114 3.90 -5.88 -5.69
CA ALA A 114 5.22 -6.23 -5.16
C ALA A 114 5.84 -7.41 -5.92
N THR A 115 5.08 -8.48 -6.18
CA THR A 115 5.58 -9.62 -6.96
C THR A 115 6.02 -9.19 -8.36
N LYS A 116 5.32 -8.24 -8.98
CA LYS A 116 5.69 -7.72 -10.30
C LYS A 116 6.96 -6.85 -10.27
N MET A 117 7.25 -6.22 -9.13
CA MET A 117 8.44 -5.40 -8.92
C MET A 117 9.73 -6.22 -8.87
N THR A 118 9.70 -7.50 -8.50
CA THR A 118 10.93 -8.33 -8.35
C THR A 118 11.55 -8.78 -9.67
N VAL A 119 10.87 -8.57 -10.80
CA VAL A 119 11.27 -9.05 -12.13
C VAL A 119 11.63 -7.90 -13.09
N GLN A 120 11.44 -6.63 -12.68
CA GLN A 120 11.64 -5.47 -13.56
C GLN A 120 13.10 -5.08 -13.77
#